data_AF-A0A2U2J1K6-F1
#
_entry.id   AF-A0A2U2J1K6-F1
#
_cell.length_a   1.000
_cell.length_b   1.000
_cell.length_c   1.000
_cell.angle_alpha   90.00
_cell.angle_beta   90.00
_cell.angle_gamma   90.00
#
_symmetry.space_group_name_H-M   'P 1'
#
loop_
_entity.id
_entity.type
_entity.pdbx_description
1 polymer ?
#
loop_
_entity_poly.entity_id
_entity_poly.type
_entity_poly.pdbx_seq_one_letter_code
_entity_poly.pdbx_strand_id
1 'polypeptide(L)'
;MDLDTIHPAMRRTIKESELGTLVETLLESQAMIASYVYIEMINRGLMERCEAAGRLRVLGGVVGDARQMDAQISRDLASKLIDYADAIAGGDEPAPGGDAKPRFRLIEGGRA
;
A
#
# COMPACT_ATOMS: atom_id res chain seq x y z
N MET A 1 -26.01 23.11 -23.54
CA MET A 1 -25.68 21.68 -23.39
C MET A 1 -26.11 21.32 -21.99
N ASP A 2 -27.18 20.53 -21.90
CA ASP A 2 -27.96 20.34 -20.67
C ASP A 2 -27.24 19.34 -19.75
N LEU A 3 -27.05 19.70 -18.48
CA LEU A 3 -26.36 18.87 -17.47
C LEU A 3 -27.21 17.66 -17.03
N ASP A 4 -28.42 17.53 -17.57
CA ASP A 4 -29.40 16.49 -17.22
C ASP A 4 -29.25 15.18 -18.01
N THR A 5 -28.26 15.05 -18.90
CA THR A 5 -27.94 13.77 -19.59
C THR A 5 -26.88 12.92 -18.88
N ILE A 6 -26.56 13.23 -17.62
CA ILE A 6 -25.71 12.38 -16.80
C ILE A 6 -26.57 11.21 -16.28
N HIS A 7 -26.31 10.01 -16.80
CA HIS A 7 -26.96 8.75 -16.44
C HIS A 7 -27.16 8.66 -14.91
N PRO A 8 -28.36 8.35 -14.38
CA PRO A 8 -28.69 8.42 -12.95
C PRO A 8 -27.79 7.54 -12.06
N ALA A 9 -27.08 6.57 -12.63
CA ALA A 9 -26.05 5.79 -11.92
C ALA A 9 -24.80 6.60 -11.49
N MET A 10 -24.54 7.76 -12.10
CA MET A 10 -23.40 8.62 -11.74
C MET A 10 -23.71 9.61 -10.61
N ARG A 11 -24.98 9.82 -10.23
CA ARG A 11 -25.36 10.64 -9.05
C ARG A 11 -25.35 9.82 -7.75
N ARG A 12 -24.49 8.81 -7.65
CA ARG A 12 -24.38 8.02 -6.43
C ARG A 12 -23.50 8.77 -5.44
N THR A 13 -24.14 9.46 -4.49
CA THR A 13 -23.45 10.04 -3.35
C THR A 13 -22.84 8.90 -2.54
N ILE A 14 -21.51 8.73 -2.62
CA ILE A 14 -20.77 7.79 -1.78
C ILE A 14 -20.92 8.27 -0.34
N LYS A 15 -21.30 7.37 0.57
CA LYS A 15 -21.36 7.72 1.99
C LYS A 15 -19.95 7.99 2.50
N GLU A 16 -19.77 8.95 3.41
CA GLU A 16 -18.45 9.29 3.97
C GLU A 16 -17.72 8.06 4.54
N SER A 17 -18.45 7.11 5.14
CA SER A 17 -17.90 5.83 5.60
C SER A 17 -17.36 4.95 4.47
N GLU A 18 -18.03 4.90 3.32
CA GLU A 18 -17.60 4.13 2.14
C GLU A 18 -16.38 4.79 1.48
N LEU A 19 -16.34 6.13 1.48
CA LEU A 19 -15.19 6.89 1.01
C LEU A 19 -13.96 6.64 1.89
N GLY A 20 -14.12 6.62 3.22
CA GLY A 20 -13.06 6.29 4.16
C GLY A 20 -12.45 4.90 3.88
N THR A 21 -13.30 3.88 3.74
CA THR A 21 -12.85 2.52 3.40
C THR A 21 -12.16 2.45 2.03
N LEU A 22 -12.65 3.21 1.05
CA LEU A 22 -12.02 3.26 -0.27
C LEU A 22 -10.62 3.88 -0.19
N VAL A 23 -10.47 5.01 0.52
CA VAL A 23 -9.18 5.67 0.72
C VAL A 23 -8.21 4.72 1.43
N GLU A 24 -8.63 4.06 2.50
CA GLU A 24 -7.80 3.08 3.21
C GLU A 24 -7.34 1.93 2.30
N THR A 25 -8.25 1.40 1.49
CA THR A 25 -7.93 0.33 0.51
C THR A 25 -6.93 0.80 -0.53
N LEU A 26 -7.05 2.04 -1.01
CA LEU A 26 -6.14 2.62 -1.98
C LEU A 26 -4.75 2.85 -1.38
N LEU A 27 -4.68 3.36 -0.15
CA LEU A 27 -3.40 3.54 0.55
C LEU A 27 -2.69 2.21 0.78
N GLU A 28 -3.44 1.18 1.18
CA GLU A 28 -2.91 -0.19 1.31
C GLU A 28 -2.37 -0.72 -0.02
N SER A 29 -3.14 -0.57 -1.09
CA SER A 29 -2.74 -1.02 -2.43
C SER A 29 -1.47 -0.30 -2.90
N GLN A 30 -1.34 1.00 -2.65
CA GLN A 30 -0.15 1.78 -3.02
C GLN A 30 1.09 1.31 -2.25
N ALA A 31 0.97 1.11 -0.94
CA ALA A 31 2.07 0.61 -0.12
C ALA A 31 2.49 -0.81 -0.53
N MET A 32 1.53 -1.67 -0.82
CA MET A 32 1.77 -3.04 -1.29
C MET A 32 2.46 -3.08 -2.67
N ILE A 33 2.04 -2.24 -3.62
CA ILE A 33 2.69 -2.15 -4.94
C ILE A 33 4.13 -1.66 -4.79
N ALA A 34 4.37 -0.66 -3.95
CA ALA A 34 5.71 -0.15 -3.70
C ALA A 34 6.61 -1.24 -3.07
N SER A 35 6.12 -1.99 -2.09
CA SER A 35 6.87 -3.06 -1.44
C SER A 35 7.13 -4.25 -2.38
N TYR A 36 6.19 -4.59 -3.26
CA TYR A 36 6.34 -5.66 -4.24
C TYR A 36 7.56 -5.47 -5.15
N VAL A 37 7.83 -4.24 -5.59
CA VAL A 37 9.02 -3.94 -6.42
C VAL A 37 10.30 -4.28 -5.67
N TYR A 38 10.40 -3.96 -4.39
CA TYR A 38 11.57 -4.27 -3.57
C TYR A 38 11.70 -5.77 -3.27
N ILE A 39 10.59 -6.45 -3.00
CA ILE A 39 10.55 -7.90 -2.81
C ILE A 39 11.04 -8.63 -4.07
N GLU A 40 10.61 -8.20 -5.25
CA GLU A 40 11.05 -8.80 -6.51
C GLU A 40 12.56 -8.60 -6.77
N MET A 41 13.10 -7.42 -6.41
CA MET A 41 14.55 -7.19 -6.48
C MET A 41 15.33 -8.08 -5.52
N ILE A 42 14.80 -8.32 -4.31
CA ILE A 42 15.39 -9.28 -3.35
C ILE A 42 15.36 -10.70 -3.95
N ASN A 43 14.20 -11.14 -4.45
CA ASN A 43 14.03 -12.49 -4.98
C ASN A 43 14.94 -12.78 -6.18
N ARG A 44 15.29 -11.76 -6.96
CA ARG A 44 16.22 -11.86 -8.09
C ARG A 44 17.70 -11.73 -7.69
N GLY A 45 17.99 -11.53 -6.40
CA GLY A 45 19.35 -11.31 -5.92
C GLY A 45 19.95 -9.96 -6.36
N LEU A 46 19.09 -9.00 -6.72
CA LEU A 46 19.50 -7.66 -7.18
C LEU A 46 19.61 -6.64 -6.04
N MET A 47 19.10 -6.99 -4.85
CA MET A 47 19.07 -6.11 -3.68
C MET A 47 19.01 -6.92 -2.38
N GLU A 48 19.71 -6.45 -1.35
CA GLU A 48 19.65 -7.04 -0.01
C GLU A 48 18.38 -6.60 0.74
N ARG A 49 17.87 -7.46 1.64
CA ARG A 49 16.66 -7.15 2.43
C ARG A 49 16.76 -5.84 3.21
N CYS A 50 17.90 -5.62 3.88
CA CYS A 50 18.13 -4.40 4.65
C CYS A 50 18.18 -3.16 3.74
N GLU A 51 18.72 -3.28 2.53
CA GLU A 51 18.74 -2.19 1.56
C GLU A 51 17.31 -1.87 1.07
N ALA A 52 16.56 -2.89 0.69
CA ALA A 52 15.16 -2.78 0.29
C ALA A 52 14.29 -2.12 1.38
N ALA A 53 14.39 -2.60 2.62
CA ALA A 53 13.68 -2.01 3.75
C ALA A 53 14.11 -0.55 3.98
N GLY A 54 15.42 -0.25 3.91
CA GLY A 54 15.92 1.12 4.02
C GLY A 54 15.33 2.06 2.97
N ARG A 55 15.30 1.64 1.70
CA ARG A 55 14.73 2.42 0.60
C ARG A 55 13.22 2.63 0.78
N LEU A 56 12.50 1.63 1.25
CA LEU A 56 11.08 1.73 1.51
C LEU A 56 10.76 2.68 2.68
N ARG A 57 11.57 2.69 3.75
CA ARG A 57 11.45 3.70 4.83
C ARG A 57 11.73 5.12 4.34
N VAL A 58 12.73 5.31 3.48
CA VAL A 58 13.02 6.61 2.87
C VAL A 58 11.83 7.09 2.04
N LEU A 59 11.22 6.20 1.26
CA LEU A 59 10.00 6.52 0.51
C LEU A 59 8.86 6.93 1.45
N GLY A 60 8.67 6.21 2.57
CA GLY A 60 7.72 6.59 3.61
C GLY A 60 7.96 8.00 4.15
N GLY A 61 9.22 8.36 4.44
CA GLY A 61 9.59 9.71 4.88
C GLY A 61 9.25 10.79 3.84
N VAL A 62 9.60 10.56 2.56
CA VAL A 62 9.30 11.49 1.46
C VAL A 62 7.79 11.71 1.29
N VAL A 63 7.00 10.64 1.39
CA VAL A 63 5.54 10.71 1.31
C VAL A 63 4.97 11.45 2.53
N GLY A 64 5.49 11.17 3.74
CA GLY A 64 5.04 11.83 4.97
C GLY A 64 5.26 13.35 4.96
N ASP A 65 6.30 13.81 4.29
CA ASP A 65 6.66 15.24 4.15
C ASP A 65 5.98 15.94 2.95
N ALA A 66 5.14 15.23 2.19
CA ALA A 66 4.53 15.75 0.96
C ALA A 66 3.56 16.92 1.25
N ARG A 67 3.96 18.13 0.88
CA ARG A 67 3.15 19.35 1.09
C ARG A 67 1.97 19.53 0.13
N GLN A 68 1.91 18.74 -0.94
CA GLN A 68 0.88 18.85 -1.99
C GLN A 68 -0.33 17.93 -1.77
N MET A 69 -0.26 17.05 -0.78
CA MET A 69 -1.32 16.09 -0.45
C MET A 69 -2.00 16.46 0.86
N ASP A 70 -3.18 15.87 1.10
CA ASP A 70 -3.79 15.91 2.42
C ASP A 70 -2.83 15.32 3.46
N ALA A 71 -2.63 16.04 4.57
CA ALA A 71 -1.63 15.70 5.57
C ALA A 71 -1.93 14.38 6.28
N GLN A 72 -3.22 14.01 6.41
CA GLN A 72 -3.61 12.73 7.02
C GLN A 72 -3.33 11.58 6.06
N ILE A 73 -3.76 11.71 4.79
CA ILE A 73 -3.50 10.70 3.75
C ILE A 73 -2.00 10.44 3.58
N SER A 74 -1.19 11.50 3.62
CA SER A 74 0.26 11.41 3.50
C SER A 74 0.90 10.64 4.67
N ARG A 75 0.46 10.92 5.90
CA ARG A 75 0.92 10.19 7.10
C ARG A 75 0.49 8.73 7.07
N ASP A 76 -0.75 8.45 6.66
CA ASP A 76 -1.29 7.10 6.63
C ASP A 76 -0.56 6.24 5.59
N LEU A 77 -0.27 6.80 4.41
CA LEU A 77 0.55 6.12 3.41
C LEU A 77 1.99 5.92 3.90
N ALA A 78 2.59 6.93 4.53
CA ALA A 78 3.93 6.83 5.11
C ALA A 78 4.02 5.73 6.16
N SER A 79 3.03 5.62 7.04
CA SER A 79 2.96 4.56 8.06
C SER A 79 2.94 3.17 7.42
N LYS A 80 2.06 2.95 6.43
CA LYS A 80 1.97 1.66 5.74
C LYS A 80 3.29 1.28 5.06
N LEU A 81 3.96 2.23 4.41
CA LEU A 81 5.27 1.99 3.79
C LEU A 81 6.32 1.58 4.83
N ILE A 82 6.31 2.17 6.03
CA ILE A 82 7.19 1.80 7.13
C ILE A 82 6.85 0.40 7.65
N ASP A 83 5.57 0.06 7.80
CA ASP A 83 5.13 -1.29 8.23
C ASP A 83 5.63 -2.37 7.26
N TYR A 84 5.50 -2.13 5.94
CA TYR A 84 6.04 -3.04 4.94
C TYR A 84 7.58 -3.12 4.98
N ALA A 85 8.26 -2.01 5.27
CA ALA A 85 9.72 -2.02 5.40
C ALA A 85 10.18 -2.84 6.61
N ASP A 86 9.44 -2.75 7.72
CA ASP A 86 9.70 -3.53 8.92
C ASP A 86 9.42 -5.02 8.69
N ALA A 87 8.37 -5.38 7.94
CA ALA A 87 8.11 -6.75 7.51
C ALA A 87 9.24 -7.32 6.62
N ILE A 88 9.74 -6.54 5.64
CA ILE A 88 10.87 -6.93 4.80
C ILE A 88 12.14 -7.16 5.64
N ALA A 89 12.40 -6.28 6.61
CA ALA A 89 13.56 -6.39 7.50
C ALA A 89 13.44 -7.55 8.50
N GLY A 90 12.23 -7.80 9.01
CA GLY A 90 11.93 -8.84 10.01
C GLY A 90 12.01 -10.27 9.46
N GLY A 91 11.81 -10.44 8.15
CA GLY A 91 12.17 -11.66 7.43
C GLY A 91 11.43 -12.92 7.90
N ASP A 92 10.13 -13.01 7.64
CA ASP A 92 9.59 -14.33 7.29
C ASP A 92 10.10 -14.67 5.87
N GLU A 93 11.06 -15.58 5.79
CA GLU A 93 11.66 -16.05 4.53
C GLU A 93 10.60 -16.60 3.56
N PRO A 94 10.56 -16.20 2.28
CA PRO A 94 10.07 -17.09 1.24
C PRO A 94 11.15 -18.18 1.07
N ALA A 95 10.85 -19.39 1.54
CA ALA A 95 11.77 -20.52 1.45
C ALA A 95 12.24 -20.74 -0.02
N PRO A 96 13.54 -20.99 -0.26
CA PRO A 96 14.05 -21.17 -1.60
C PRO A 96 13.64 -22.54 -2.13
N GLY A 97 12.85 -22.56 -3.22
CA GLY A 97 12.56 -23.76 -4.00
C GLY A 97 11.20 -24.43 -3.77
N GLY A 98 10.30 -23.85 -2.97
CA GLY A 98 8.89 -24.26 -2.96
C GLY A 98 8.10 -23.44 -3.97
N ASP A 99 7.04 -24.01 -4.54
CA ASP A 99 5.95 -23.27 -5.23
C ASP A 99 5.28 -22.28 -4.26
N ALA A 100 6.02 -21.25 -3.88
CA ALA A 100 5.63 -20.22 -2.94
C ALA A 100 4.72 -19.26 -3.68
N LYS A 101 3.47 -19.69 -3.87
CA LYS A 101 2.36 -18.74 -3.90
C LYS A 101 2.58 -17.83 -2.69
N PRO A 102 2.79 -16.52 -2.87
CA PRO A 102 2.99 -15.64 -1.75
C PRO A 102 1.75 -15.75 -0.87
N ARG A 103 1.94 -16.33 0.33
CA ARG A 103 0.91 -16.34 1.36
C ARG A 103 0.90 -14.94 1.96
N PHE A 104 0.41 -13.98 1.18
CA PHE A 104 -0.17 -12.78 1.74
C PHE A 104 -1.34 -13.27 2.60
N ARG A 105 -1.12 -13.37 3.90
CA ARG A 105 -2.22 -13.54 4.84
C ARG A 105 -2.93 -12.19 4.80
N LEU A 106 -4.04 -12.14 4.06
CA LEU A 106 -5.00 -11.03 4.16
C LEU A 106 -5.21 -10.81 5.65
N ILE A 107 -4.85 -9.62 6.15
CA ILE A 107 -5.23 -9.22 7.49
C ILE A 107 -6.75 -9.05 7.38
N GLU A 108 -7.50 -10.07 7.82
CA GLU A 108 -8.94 -9.96 8.07
C GLU A 108 -9.13 -8.97 9.23
N GLY A 109 -9.12 -7.69 8.88
CA GLY A 109 -9.37 -6.55 9.76
C GLY A 109 -10.75 -5.90 9.51
N GLY A 110 -11.65 -6.56 8.79
CA GLY A 110 -13.05 -6.17 8.68
C GLY A 110 -13.92 -7.00 9.62
N ARG A 111 -14.48 -6.38 10.66
CA ARG A 111 -15.39 -7.00 11.63
C ARG A 111 -16.55 -7.77 10.98
N ALA A 112 -16.65 -9.07 11.30
CA ALA A 112 -17.80 -9.84 11.83
C ALA A 112 -17.76 -11.29 11.34
#